data_AF-A0AA95G7I0-F1
#
_entry.id   AF-A0AA95G7I0-F1
#
_cell.length_a   1.000
_cell.length_b   1.000
_cell.length_c   1.000
_cell.angle_alpha   90.00
_cell.angle_beta   90.00
_cell.angle_gamma   90.00
#
_symmetry.space_group_name_H-M   'P 1'
#
loop_
_entity.id
_entity.type
_entity.pdbx_description
1 polymer ?
#
loop_
_entity_poly.entity_id
_entity_poly.type
_entity_poly.pdbx_seq_one_letter_code
_entity_poly.pdbx_strand_id
1 'polypeptide(L)'
;MENVVNFPTRMKRKSDEVWYCREYWSGDSRDGQFINGDGYHYFEMIGDGVVQKAYEYYENDEGEEKVTPTPELVGINWFEFFGFEDEELLEIVKEHEFYHIEQLVKKTS
;
A
#
# COMPACT_ATOMS: atom_id res chain seq x y z
N MET A 1 28.86 -23.53 10.67
CA MET A 1 28.91 -22.16 10.14
C MET A 1 27.52 -21.87 9.62
N GLU A 2 26.72 -21.18 10.43
CA GLU A 2 25.40 -20.73 10.01
C GLU A 2 25.60 -19.57 9.03
N ASN A 3 25.06 -19.72 7.82
CA ASN A 3 24.99 -18.62 6.87
C ASN A 3 24.00 -17.61 7.43
N VAL A 4 24.50 -16.57 8.09
CA VAL A 4 23.71 -15.38 8.41
C VAL A 4 23.37 -14.76 7.06
N VAL A 5 22.17 -15.05 6.56
CA VAL A 5 21.59 -14.34 5.44
C VAL A 5 21.38 -12.92 5.93
N ASN A 6 22.29 -12.03 5.56
CA ASN A 6 22.16 -10.61 5.83
C ASN A 6 21.08 -10.11 4.89
N PHE A 7 19.82 -10.20 5.32
CA PHE A 7 18.72 -9.57 4.60
C PHE A 7 19.05 -8.07 4.50
N PRO A 8 18.90 -7.46 3.31
CA PRO A 8 19.15 -6.04 3.17
C PRO A 8 18.22 -5.30 4.13
N THR A 9 18.82 -4.62 5.10
CA THR A 9 18.10 -3.76 6.03
C THR A 9 17.40 -2.68 5.21
N ARG A 10 16.10 -2.44 5.49
CA ARG A 10 15.28 -1.44 4.77
C ARG A 10 16.02 -0.12 4.59
N MET A 11 15.75 0.55 3.47
CA MET A 11 16.44 1.80 3.18
C MET A 11 15.89 2.88 4.12
N LYS A 12 16.68 3.30 5.10
CA LYS A 12 16.27 4.37 6.02
C LYS A 12 16.07 5.67 5.24
N ARG A 13 14.83 6.13 5.19
CA ARG A 13 14.41 7.40 4.58
C ARG A 13 14.49 8.55 5.57
N LYS A 14 14.60 9.78 5.08
CA LYS A 14 14.60 10.97 5.96
C LYS A 14 13.21 11.16 6.55
N SER A 15 13.10 11.71 7.76
CA SER A 15 11.82 11.86 8.48
C SER A 15 10.74 12.63 7.71
N ASP A 16 11.13 13.49 6.78
CA ASP A 16 10.26 14.33 5.95
C ASP A 16 10.13 13.84 4.50
N GLU A 17 10.77 12.71 4.16
CA GLU A 17 10.73 12.14 2.83
C GLU A 17 9.39 11.46 2.57
N VAL A 18 8.68 11.93 1.54
CA VAL A 18 7.45 11.32 1.05
C VAL A 18 7.76 10.32 -0.04
N TRP A 19 7.14 9.15 0.03
CA TRP A 19 7.28 8.10 -0.96
C TRP A 19 5.97 7.31 -1.09
N TYR A 20 5.84 6.60 -2.20
CA TYR A 20 4.62 5.90 -2.58
C TYR A 20 4.94 4.45 -2.83
N CYS A 21 4.08 3.58 -2.34
CA CYS A 21 4.19 2.15 -2.58
C CYS A 21 2.82 1.50 -2.66
N ARG A 22 2.82 0.27 -3.14
CA ARG A 22 1.68 -0.62 -3.04
C ARG A 22 2.10 -1.97 -2.47
N GLU A 23 1.19 -2.64 -1.80
CA GLU A 23 1.30 -4.08 -1.55
C GLU A 23 0.22 -4.81 -2.35
N TYR A 24 0.52 -6.02 -2.79
CA TYR A 24 -0.51 -6.93 -3.29
C TYR A 24 -1.32 -7.48 -2.12
N TRP A 25 -2.63 -7.52 -2.29
CA TRP A 25 -3.57 -8.06 -1.33
C TRP A 25 -4.60 -8.94 -2.03
N SER A 26 -5.02 -10.03 -1.38
CA SER A 26 -6.14 -10.84 -1.85
C SER A 26 -7.12 -11.10 -0.72
N GLY A 27 -8.41 -11.01 -1.06
CA GLY A 27 -9.48 -11.14 -0.08
C GLY A 27 -10.78 -10.51 -0.56
N ASP A 28 -11.76 -10.49 0.33
CA ASP A 28 -13.00 -9.76 0.10
C ASP A 28 -12.71 -8.27 0.20
N SER A 29 -13.15 -7.52 -0.82
CA SER A 29 -13.06 -6.06 -0.79
C SER A 29 -13.79 -5.49 0.41
N ARG A 30 -13.29 -4.37 0.92
CA ARG A 30 -13.85 -3.69 2.09
C ARG A 30 -15.32 -3.31 1.93
N ASP A 31 -15.74 -2.96 0.71
CA ASP A 31 -17.13 -2.59 0.42
C ASP A 31 -18.03 -3.80 0.07
N GLY A 32 -17.44 -5.00 0.03
CA GLY A 32 -18.13 -6.25 -0.25
C GLY A 32 -18.52 -6.46 -1.72
N GLN A 33 -18.02 -5.63 -2.65
CA GLN A 33 -18.37 -5.74 -4.08
C GLN A 33 -17.57 -6.86 -4.78
N PHE A 34 -16.33 -7.06 -4.35
CA PHE A 34 -15.43 -8.12 -4.81
C PHE A 34 -15.27 -9.17 -3.71
N ILE A 35 -15.43 -10.44 -4.07
CA ILE A 35 -15.30 -11.60 -3.19
C ILE A 35 -14.11 -12.43 -3.67
N ASN A 36 -13.17 -12.75 -2.78
CA ASN A 36 -11.88 -13.39 -3.14
C ASN A 36 -11.18 -12.72 -4.34
N GLY A 37 -11.17 -11.38 -4.35
CA GLY A 37 -10.54 -10.60 -5.41
C GLY A 37 -9.04 -10.46 -5.18
N ASP A 38 -8.32 -10.26 -6.27
CA ASP A 38 -6.94 -9.77 -6.27
C ASP A 38 -6.95 -8.25 -6.36
N GLY A 39 -6.14 -7.60 -5.52
CA GLY A 39 -6.10 -6.15 -5.42
C GLY A 39 -4.78 -5.64 -4.87
N TYR A 40 -4.77 -4.34 -4.59
CA TYR A 40 -3.61 -3.66 -4.04
C TYR A 40 -4.03 -2.68 -2.96
N HIS A 41 -3.23 -2.57 -1.89
CA HIS A 41 -3.28 -1.38 -1.05
C HIS A 41 -2.22 -0.39 -1.54
N TYR A 42 -2.64 0.84 -1.82
CA TYR A 42 -1.76 1.96 -2.16
C TYR A 42 -1.54 2.83 -0.94
N PHE A 43 -0.28 3.21 -0.69
CA PHE A 43 0.12 4.04 0.43
C PHE A 43 0.92 5.26 -0.01
N GLU A 44 0.59 6.42 0.54
CA GLU A 44 1.50 7.57 0.66
C GLU A 44 2.13 7.48 2.04
N MET A 45 3.45 7.33 2.09
CA MET A 45 4.20 7.20 3.34
C MET A 45 5.11 8.41 3.54
N ILE A 46 5.32 8.77 4.80
CA ILE A 46 6.33 9.74 5.21
C ILE A 46 7.38 9.06 6.09
N GLY A 47 8.63 9.44 5.87
CA GLY A 47 9.76 8.89 6.60
C GLY A 47 9.84 7.39 6.48
N ASP A 48 10.07 6.73 7.62
CA ASP A 48 10.37 5.30 7.68
C ASP A 48 9.10 4.45 7.81
N GLY A 49 8.12 4.70 6.94
CA GLY A 49 6.91 3.88 6.80
C GLY A 49 5.65 4.38 7.51
N VAL A 50 5.58 5.66 7.92
CA VAL A 50 4.36 6.22 8.53
C VAL A 50 3.35 6.55 7.44
N VAL A 51 2.20 5.89 7.46
CA VAL A 51 1.14 6.04 6.45
C VAL A 51 0.44 7.39 6.60
N GLN A 52 0.42 8.19 5.54
CA GLN A 52 -0.31 9.46 5.45
C GLN A 52 -1.66 9.30 4.75
N LYS A 53 -1.72 8.43 3.74
CA LYS A 53 -2.93 8.08 3.01
C LYS A 53 -2.88 6.60 2.63
N ALA A 54 -4.05 5.97 2.60
CA ALA A 54 -4.18 4.58 2.23
C ALA A 54 -5.47 4.36 1.42
N TYR A 55 -5.36 3.56 0.36
CA TYR A 55 -6.45 3.19 -0.52
C TYR A 55 -6.38 1.71 -0.84
N GLU A 56 -7.53 1.05 -0.90
CA GLU A 56 -7.70 -0.30 -1.42
C GLU A 56 -8.19 -0.19 -2.87
N TYR A 57 -7.52 -0.88 -3.80
CA TYR A 57 -7.84 -0.92 -5.23
C TYR A 57 -8.13 -2.35 -5.68
N TYR A 58 -9.22 -2.52 -6.42
CA TYR A 58 -9.58 -3.73 -7.13
C TYR A 58 -9.86 -3.43 -8.60
N GLU A 59 -9.56 -4.40 -9.46
CA GLU A 59 -9.91 -4.41 -10.88
C GLU A 59 -10.51 -5.77 -11.21
N ASN A 60 -11.67 -5.81 -11.88
CA ASN A 60 -12.22 -7.07 -12.40
C ASN A 60 -11.71 -7.38 -13.81
N ASP A 61 -12.03 -8.58 -14.30
CA ASP A 61 -11.70 -9.04 -15.66
C ASP A 61 -12.30 -8.17 -16.78
N GLU A 62 -13.29 -7.33 -16.47
CA GLU A 62 -13.90 -6.39 -17.42
C GLU A 62 -13.18 -5.03 -17.46
N GLY A 63 -12.15 -4.84 -16.62
CA GLY A 63 -11.41 -3.59 -16.47
C GLY A 63 -12.14 -2.53 -15.64
N GLU A 64 -13.13 -2.93 -14.83
CA GLU A 64 -13.80 -2.03 -13.90
C GLU A 64 -12.93 -1.82 -12.66
N GLU A 65 -12.56 -0.57 -12.42
CA GLU A 65 -11.72 -0.15 -11.30
C GLU A 65 -12.57 0.29 -10.11
N LYS A 66 -12.24 -0.22 -8.93
CA LYS A 66 -12.83 0.21 -7.67
C LYS A 66 -11.74 0.66 -6.71
N VAL A 67 -11.95 1.82 -6.09
CA VAL A 67 -11.08 2.33 -5.04
C VAL A 67 -11.88 2.66 -3.79
N THR A 68 -11.43 2.14 -2.65
CA THR A 68 -12.01 2.39 -1.34
C THR A 68 -10.96 2.98 -0.39
N PRO A 69 -11.19 4.14 0.24
CA PRO A 69 -10.28 4.66 1.26
C PRO A 69 -10.19 3.75 2.49
N THR A 70 -8.98 3.59 3.04
CA THR A 70 -8.69 2.80 4.26
C THR A 70 -8.16 3.70 5.39
N PRO A 71 -8.99 4.62 5.92
CA PRO A 71 -8.55 5.62 6.91
C PRO A 71 -8.02 5.03 8.21
N GLU A 72 -8.39 3.80 8.56
CA GLU A 72 -7.86 3.07 9.73
C GLU A 72 -6.37 2.75 9.64
N LEU A 73 -5.79 2.75 8.44
CA LEU A 73 -4.36 2.54 8.24
C LEU A 73 -3.57 3.85 8.35
N VAL A 74 -4.23 5.01 8.34
CA VAL A 74 -3.54 6.30 8.42
C VAL A 74 -2.97 6.52 9.82
N GLY A 75 -1.71 6.94 9.88
CA GLY A 75 -0.97 7.22 11.12
C GLY A 75 -0.25 6.01 11.71
N ILE A 76 -0.46 4.80 11.19
CA ILE A 76 0.34 3.64 11.59
C ILE A 76 1.72 3.71 10.95
N ASN A 77 2.74 3.16 11.63
CA ASN A 77 3.95 2.75 10.96
C ASN A 77 3.73 1.35 10.38
N TRP A 78 3.76 1.23 9.05
CA TRP A 78 3.40 -0.01 8.35
C TRP A 78 4.27 -1.19 8.80
N PHE A 79 5.59 -0.99 8.88
CA PHE A 79 6.54 -2.02 9.31
C PHE A 79 6.29 -2.47 10.75
N GLU A 80 6.12 -1.52 11.67
CA GLU A 80 5.90 -1.83 13.09
C GLU A 80 4.54 -2.50 13.34
N PHE A 81 3.50 -2.05 12.62
CA PHE A 81 2.15 -2.56 12.79
C PHE A 81 2.02 -4.01 12.30
N PHE A 82 2.62 -4.32 11.14
CA PHE A 82 2.54 -5.65 10.54
C PHE A 82 3.72 -6.57 10.94
N GLY A 83 4.74 -6.04 11.62
CA GLY A 83 5.88 -6.82 12.12
C GLY A 83 6.92 -7.18 11.06
N PHE A 84 7.06 -6.34 10.03
CA PHE A 84 8.05 -6.53 8.96
C PHE A 84 9.33 -5.72 9.21
N GLU A 85 10.48 -6.31 8.89
CA GLU A 85 11.79 -5.66 9.04
C GLU A 85 12.28 -4.99 7.75
N ASP A 86 11.67 -5.35 6.61
CA ASP A 86 12.05 -4.90 5.27
C ASP A 86 10.82 -4.56 4.39
N GLU A 87 11.11 -4.20 3.14
CA GLU A 87 10.16 -3.73 2.13
C GLU A 87 9.75 -4.83 1.15
N GLU A 88 9.98 -6.12 1.43
CA GLU A 88 9.77 -7.20 0.44
C GLU A 88 8.34 -7.28 -0.12
N LEU A 89 7.35 -6.87 0.68
CA LEU A 89 5.94 -6.84 0.27
C LEU A 89 5.50 -5.51 -0.37
N LEU A 90 6.38 -4.50 -0.34
CA LEU A 90 6.10 -3.15 -0.84
C LEU A 90 6.78 -2.94 -2.19
N GLU A 91 5.96 -2.74 -3.22
CA GLU A 91 6.43 -2.26 -4.51
C GLU A 91 6.42 -0.73 -4.52
N ILE A 92 7.58 -0.10 -4.75
CA ILE A 92 7.67 1.35 -4.90
C ILE A 92 6.98 1.77 -6.20
N VAL A 93 6.01 2.66 -6.08
CA VAL A 93 5.27 3.21 -7.23
C VAL A 93 5.62 4.68 -7.44
N LYS A 94 5.32 5.18 -8.64
CA LYS A 94 5.53 6.60 -8.95
C LYS A 94 4.38 7.43 -8.36
N GLU A 95 4.69 8.67 -7.99
CA GLU A 95 3.70 9.63 -7.46
C GLU A 95 2.45 9.76 -8.34
N HIS A 96 2.61 9.78 -9.67
CA HIS A 96 1.47 9.90 -10.59
C HIS A 96 0.56 8.66 -10.61
N GLU A 97 1.10 7.47 -10.33
CA GLU A 97 0.31 6.25 -10.20
C GLU A 97 -0.55 6.34 -8.94
N PHE A 98 0.05 6.72 -7.81
CA PHE A 98 -0.69 6.94 -6.58
C PHE A 98 -1.80 8.00 -6.73
N TYR A 99 -1.50 9.15 -7.35
CA TYR A 99 -2.51 10.17 -7.58
C TYR A 99 -3.63 9.74 -8.52
N HIS A 100 -3.34 8.86 -9.47
CA HIS A 100 -4.38 8.28 -10.31
C HIS A 100 -5.40 7.53 -9.45
N ILE A 101 -4.93 6.65 -8.55
CA ILE A 101 -5.77 5.91 -7.59
C ILE A 101 -6.57 6.88 -6.71
N GLU A 102 -5.93 7.92 -6.17
CA GLU A 102 -6.62 8.94 -5.35
C GLU A 102 -7.74 9.66 -6.13
N GLN A 103 -7.57 9.94 -7.43
CA GLN A 103 -8.63 10.57 -8.22
C GLN A 103 -9.81 9.62 -8.50
N LEU A 104 -9.59 8.30 -8.54
CA LEU A 104 -10.67 7.33 -8.77
C LEU A 104 -11.70 7.37 -7.64
N VAL A 105 -11.29 7.63 -6.40
CA VAL A 105 -12.20 7.84 -5.24
C VAL A 105 -13.25 8.90 -5.53
N LYS A 106 -12.87 9.99 -6.22
CA LYS A 106 -13.78 11.11 -6.53
C LYS A 106 -14.76 10.78 -7.65
N LYS A 107 -14.47 9.80 -8.49
CA LYS A 107 -15.37 9.36 -9.57
C LYS A 107 -16.49 8.46 -9.06
N THR A 108 -16.29 7.82 -7.90
CA THR A 108 -17.23 6.87 -7.29
C THR A 108 -18.18 7.52 -6.26
N SER A 109 -18.11 8.84 -6.07
CA SER A 109 -18.96 9.63 -5.16
C SER A 109 -20.13 10.30 -5.86
#